data_AF-A0A2E8CKE1-F1
#
_entry.id   AF-A0A2E8CKE1-F1
#
_cell.length_a   1.000
_cell.length_b   1.000
_cell.length_c   1.000
_cell.angle_alpha   90.00
_cell.angle_beta   90.00
_cell.angle_gamma   90.00
#
_symmetry.space_group_name_H-M   'P 1'
#
loop_
_entity.id
_entity.type
_entity.pdbx_description
1 polymer ?
#
loop_
_entity_poly.entity_id
_entity_poly.type
_entity_poly.pdbx_seq_one_letter_code
_entity_poly.pdbx_strand_id
1 'polypeptide(L)'
;MLNLFLNKRVWARSVISFRAFFLQLETRIGRVLLPIDPDALTVERLISSQAAYPELARSAAVQIYHANACRSLDDPVSHYPTLDALGHLKQQRLEGEKLDITAADFLESLGQHTNALLMSDPQPAAAPVSLPAQGRTRNRREAPVGE
;
A
#
# COMPACT_ATOMS: atom_id res chain seq x y z
N MET A 1 -4.19 23.57 38.58
CA MET A 1 -3.97 24.14 37.24
C MET A 1 -3.38 23.04 36.38
N LEU A 2 -4.11 22.65 35.34
CA LEU A 2 -4.02 21.35 34.65
C LEU A 2 -2.77 21.26 33.76
N ASN A 3 -2.07 20.12 33.84
CA ASN A 3 -0.90 19.78 33.05
C ASN A 3 -1.18 19.85 31.54
N LEU A 4 -0.35 20.61 30.83
CA LEU A 4 -0.25 20.67 29.39
C LEU A 4 0.41 19.37 28.88
N PHE A 5 -0.36 18.27 28.81
CA PHE A 5 0.09 17.07 28.12
C PHE A 5 0.11 17.34 26.62
N LEU A 6 1.29 17.73 26.11
CA LEU A 6 1.61 17.66 24.70
C LEU A 6 1.39 16.22 24.24
N ASN A 7 0.26 16.01 23.58
CA ASN A 7 -0.07 14.81 22.85
C ASN A 7 0.95 14.70 21.70
N LYS A 8 2.08 14.05 21.96
CA LYS A 8 2.98 13.54 20.92
C LYS A 8 2.22 12.46 20.17
N ARG A 9 1.33 12.88 19.28
CA ARG A 9 0.88 12.06 18.15
C ARG A 9 2.15 11.78 17.37
N VAL A 10 2.77 10.63 17.61
CA VAL A 10 3.73 10.06 16.70
C VAL A 10 2.92 9.82 15.42
N TRP A 11 3.14 10.67 14.42
CA TRP A 11 2.65 10.49 13.06
C TRP A 11 3.36 9.25 12.53
N ALA A 12 2.83 8.06 12.84
CA ALA A 12 3.35 6.83 12.28
C ALA A 12 2.98 6.87 10.81
N ARG A 13 3.89 7.35 9.93
CA ARG A 13 3.79 7.16 8.47
C ARG A 13 3.34 5.72 8.25
N SER A 14 2.23 5.50 7.53
CA SER A 14 1.81 4.15 7.18
C SER A 14 2.95 3.50 6.39
N VAL A 15 3.63 2.57 7.04
CA VAL A 15 4.75 1.84 6.44
C VAL A 15 4.14 0.67 5.69
N ILE A 16 4.00 0.80 4.36
CA ILE A 16 3.57 -0.28 3.49
C ILE A 16 4.79 -1.08 3.02
N SER A 17 4.70 -2.41 3.05
CA SER A 17 5.75 -3.26 2.50
C SER A 17 5.78 -3.21 0.99
N PHE A 18 6.92 -3.56 0.39
CA PHE A 18 7.11 -3.62 -1.04
C PHE A 18 6.08 -4.54 -1.72
N ARG A 19 5.82 -5.73 -1.17
CA ARG A 19 4.76 -6.64 -1.66
C ARG A 19 3.39 -5.99 -1.60
N ALA A 20 3.01 -5.44 -0.44
CA ALA A 20 1.71 -4.82 -0.26
C ALA A 20 1.51 -3.62 -1.20
N PHE A 21 2.57 -2.86 -1.45
CA PHE A 21 2.58 -1.75 -2.40
C PHE A 21 2.27 -2.23 -3.83
N PHE A 22 2.95 -3.26 -4.32
CA PHE A 22 2.70 -3.80 -5.66
C PHE A 22 1.31 -4.43 -5.80
N LEU A 23 0.80 -5.13 -4.78
CA LEU A 23 -0.57 -5.67 -4.78
C LEU A 23 -1.63 -4.54 -4.84
N GLN A 24 -1.39 -3.43 -4.15
CA GLN A 24 -2.26 -2.26 -4.24
C GLN A 24 -2.17 -1.55 -5.59
N LEU A 25 -0.99 -1.50 -6.20
CA LEU A 25 -0.84 -1.00 -7.57
C LEU A 25 -1.59 -1.88 -8.58
N GLU A 26 -1.48 -3.20 -8.49
CA GLU A 26 -2.25 -4.13 -9.34
C GLU A 26 -3.76 -3.87 -9.22
N THR A 27 -4.26 -3.67 -8.01
CA THR A 27 -5.68 -3.40 -7.77
C THR A 27 -6.13 -2.08 -8.43
N ARG A 28 -5.25 -1.08 -8.51
CA ARG A 28 -5.57 0.25 -9.06
C ARG A 28 -5.37 0.35 -10.58
N ILE A 29 -4.30 -0.27 -11.09
CA ILE A 29 -3.89 -0.21 -12.50
C ILE A 29 -4.57 -1.32 -13.31
N GLY A 30 -4.81 -2.46 -12.67
CA GLY A 30 -5.41 -3.64 -13.28
C GLY A 30 -4.39 -4.74 -13.58
N ARG A 31 -4.87 -5.97 -13.40
CA ARG A 31 -4.09 -7.21 -13.53
C ARG A 31 -3.51 -7.47 -14.91
N VAL A 32 -4.07 -6.88 -15.97
CA VAL A 32 -3.52 -7.03 -17.34
C VAL A 32 -2.18 -6.30 -17.47
N LEU A 33 -2.07 -5.11 -16.89
CA LEU A 33 -0.88 -4.27 -17.00
C LEU A 33 0.18 -4.65 -15.97
N LEU A 34 -0.25 -4.97 -14.75
CA LEU A 34 0.65 -5.27 -13.63
C LEU A 34 0.20 -6.51 -12.85
N PRO A 35 0.21 -7.72 -13.46
CA PRO A 35 -0.11 -8.95 -12.76
C PRO A 35 0.98 -9.31 -11.75
N ILE A 36 0.62 -9.36 -10.47
CA ILE A 36 1.54 -9.71 -9.37
C ILE A 36 1.37 -11.19 -9.03
N ASP A 37 2.49 -11.88 -8.84
CA ASP A 37 2.54 -13.19 -8.20
C ASP A 37 2.58 -12.97 -6.67
N PRO A 38 1.48 -13.24 -5.95
CA PRO A 38 1.41 -12.99 -4.51
C PRO A 38 2.38 -13.89 -3.72
N ASP A 39 2.78 -15.03 -4.29
CA ASP A 39 3.63 -16.03 -3.65
C ASP A 39 5.11 -15.88 -4.06
N ALA A 40 5.44 -14.84 -4.84
CA ALA A 40 6.81 -14.57 -5.24
C ALA A 40 7.71 -14.40 -4.01
N LEU A 41 8.88 -15.05 -4.04
CA LEU A 41 9.90 -14.97 -2.99
C LEU A 41 11.00 -13.94 -3.29
N THR A 42 11.11 -13.52 -4.55
CA THR A 42 12.13 -12.56 -5.01
C THR A 42 11.51 -11.50 -5.91
N VAL A 43 12.17 -10.34 -6.00
CA VAL A 43 11.67 -9.21 -6.81
C VAL A 43 11.61 -9.55 -8.30
N GLU A 44 12.52 -10.39 -8.80
CA GLU A 44 12.57 -10.83 -10.20
C GLU A 44 11.35 -11.68 -10.58
N ARG A 45 10.75 -12.36 -9.59
CA ARG A 45 9.57 -13.21 -9.78
C ARG A 45 8.25 -12.53 -9.45
N LEU A 46 8.28 -11.31 -8.89
CA LEU A 46 7.07 -10.62 -8.43
C LEU A 46 6.08 -10.35 -9.56
N ILE A 47 6.57 -9.96 -10.74
CA ILE A 47 5.72 -9.60 -11.87
C ILE A 47 5.66 -10.78 -12.85
N SER A 48 4.44 -11.26 -13.06
CA SER A 48 4.16 -12.37 -13.98
C SER A 48 4.60 -12.05 -15.41
N SER A 49 5.04 -13.07 -16.15
CA SER A 49 5.36 -12.95 -17.57
C SER A 49 4.16 -12.60 -18.46
N GLN A 50 2.94 -12.66 -17.91
CA GLN A 50 1.71 -12.31 -18.61
C GLN A 50 1.39 -10.82 -18.59
N ALA A 51 2.23 -9.99 -17.95
CA ALA A 51 2.08 -8.53 -17.99
C ALA A 51 2.13 -8.01 -19.43
N ALA A 52 1.37 -6.95 -19.72
CA ALA A 52 1.41 -6.29 -21.03
C ALA A 52 2.82 -5.80 -21.41
N TYR A 53 3.59 -5.32 -20.42
CA TYR A 53 4.97 -4.85 -20.60
C TYR A 53 5.92 -5.53 -19.60
N PRO A 54 6.22 -6.83 -19.75
CA PRO A 54 6.84 -7.63 -18.69
C PRO A 54 8.24 -7.13 -18.32
N GLU A 55 9.06 -6.78 -19.31
CA GLU A 55 10.41 -6.28 -19.07
C GLU A 55 10.41 -4.88 -18.44
N LEU A 56 9.46 -4.03 -18.80
CA LEU A 56 9.35 -2.68 -18.24
C LEU A 56 8.86 -2.73 -16.79
N ALA A 57 7.81 -3.51 -16.54
CA ALA A 57 7.23 -3.69 -15.23
C ALA A 57 8.24 -4.31 -14.25
N ARG A 58 8.96 -5.36 -14.66
CA ARG A 58 10.04 -5.95 -13.86
C ARG A 58 11.17 -4.96 -13.59
N SER A 59 11.58 -4.18 -14.60
CA SER A 59 12.58 -3.13 -14.41
C SER A 59 12.13 -2.12 -13.36
N ALA A 60 10.85 -1.72 -13.38
CA ALA A 60 10.30 -0.82 -12.37
C ALA A 60 10.36 -1.42 -10.97
N ALA A 61 9.92 -2.68 -10.80
CA ALA A 61 9.99 -3.35 -9.50
C ALA A 61 11.43 -3.46 -8.98
N VAL A 62 12.37 -3.90 -9.81
CA VAL A 62 13.79 -4.03 -9.42
C VAL A 62 14.40 -2.67 -9.04
N GLN A 63 14.15 -1.63 -9.83
CA GLN A 63 14.69 -0.30 -9.52
C GLN A 63 14.09 0.28 -8.23
N ILE A 64 12.77 0.15 -8.03
CA ILE A 64 12.11 0.57 -6.79
C ILE A 64 12.68 -0.20 -5.59
N TYR A 65 12.87 -1.50 -5.72
CA TYR A 65 13.40 -2.36 -4.67
C TYR A 65 14.80 -1.90 -4.23
N HIS A 66 15.69 -1.65 -5.19
CA HIS A 66 17.03 -1.16 -4.90
C HIS A 66 17.05 0.28 -4.36
N ALA A 67 16.25 1.18 -4.93
CA ALA A 67 16.18 2.57 -4.48
C ALA A 67 15.66 2.70 -3.04
N ASN A 68 14.78 1.79 -2.61
CA ASN A 68 14.29 1.72 -1.23
C ASN A 68 15.20 0.91 -0.30
N ALA A 69 16.35 0.42 -0.79
CA ALA A 69 17.28 -0.44 -0.05
C ALA A 69 16.62 -1.70 0.55
N CYS A 70 15.59 -2.22 -0.12
CA CYS A 70 14.92 -3.46 0.28
C CYS A 70 15.90 -4.64 0.20
N ARG A 71 15.82 -5.51 1.20
CA ARG A 71 16.50 -6.80 1.34
C ARG A 71 15.50 -7.96 1.30
N SER A 72 14.22 -7.68 1.55
CA SER A 72 13.11 -8.60 1.37
C SER A 72 11.90 -7.92 0.74
N LEU A 73 10.94 -8.71 0.24
CA LEU A 73 9.66 -8.18 -0.28
C LEU A 73 8.74 -7.62 0.82
N ASP A 74 9.06 -7.89 2.09
CA ASP A 74 8.31 -7.39 3.24
C ASP A 74 8.90 -6.08 3.79
N ASP A 75 10.02 -5.63 3.23
CA ASP A 75 10.67 -4.37 3.58
C ASP A 75 9.83 -3.17 3.12
N PRO A 76 9.94 -2.04 3.82
CA PRO A 76 9.10 -0.88 3.54
C PRO A 76 9.50 -0.14 2.28
N VAL A 77 8.52 0.49 1.63
CA VAL A 77 8.76 1.48 0.57
C VAL A 77 8.45 2.89 1.05
N SER A 78 9.22 3.85 0.55
CA SER A 78 9.07 5.27 0.83
C SER A 78 8.75 6.03 -0.45
N HIS A 79 7.97 7.11 -0.30
CA HIS A 79 7.47 7.92 -1.41
C HIS A 79 8.58 8.42 -2.36
N TYR A 80 9.53 9.22 -1.86
CA TYR A 80 10.55 9.83 -2.71
C TYR A 80 11.46 8.83 -3.43
N PRO A 81 12.08 7.82 -2.76
CA PRO A 81 12.92 6.85 -3.47
C PRO A 81 12.15 6.07 -4.55
N THR A 82 10.87 5.80 -4.31
CA THR A 82 10.02 5.08 -5.28
C THR A 82 9.73 5.92 -6.51
N LEU A 83 9.35 7.19 -6.34
CA LEU A 83 9.10 8.08 -7.48
C LEU A 83 10.38 8.41 -8.25
N ASP A 84 11.50 8.59 -7.55
CA ASP A 84 12.80 8.84 -8.16
C ASP A 84 13.25 7.66 -9.04
N ALA A 85 13.09 6.43 -8.55
CA ALA A 85 13.34 5.22 -9.34
C ALA A 85 12.47 5.14 -10.62
N LEU A 86 11.20 5.48 -10.53
CA LEU A 86 10.31 5.53 -11.70
C LEU A 86 10.74 6.62 -12.70
N GLY A 87 11.14 7.79 -12.20
CA GLY A 87 11.67 8.89 -13.01
C GLY A 87 12.94 8.48 -13.76
N HIS A 88 13.90 7.86 -13.07
CA HIS A 88 15.12 7.34 -13.66
C HIS A 88 14.86 6.26 -14.71
N LEU A 89 13.96 5.30 -14.45
CA LEU A 89 13.57 4.30 -15.43
C LEU A 89 12.96 4.93 -16.69
N LYS A 90 12.07 5.91 -16.53
CA LYS A 90 11.46 6.64 -17.65
C LYS A 90 12.54 7.31 -18.50
N GLN A 91 13.49 8.00 -17.87
CA GLN A 91 14.61 8.64 -18.55
C GLN A 91 15.48 7.63 -19.31
N GLN A 92 15.89 6.53 -18.67
CA GLN A 92 16.70 5.48 -19.29
C GLN A 92 16.03 4.89 -20.55
N ARG A 93 14.70 4.73 -20.52
CA ARG A 93 13.94 4.16 -21.65
C ARG A 93 13.77 5.16 -22.80
N LEU A 94 13.64 6.45 -22.49
CA LEU A 94 13.61 7.53 -23.48
C LEU A 94 14.95 7.65 -24.21
N GLU A 95 16.07 7.68 -23.48
CA GLU A 95 17.42 7.79 -24.05
C GLU A 95 17.80 6.58 -24.91
N GLY A 96 17.23 5.40 -24.61
CA GLY A 96 17.47 4.18 -25.37
C GLY A 96 16.53 3.95 -26.56
N GLU A 97 15.68 4.91 -26.94
CA GLU A 97 14.63 4.77 -27.97
C GLU A 97 13.70 3.56 -27.79
N LYS A 98 13.48 3.13 -26.54
CA LYS A 98 12.73 1.91 -26.17
C LYS A 98 11.43 2.19 -25.43
N LEU A 99 10.92 3.42 -25.52
CA LEU A 99 9.68 3.82 -24.86
C LEU A 99 8.67 4.32 -25.88
N ASP A 100 7.73 3.45 -26.25
CA ASP A 100 6.54 3.87 -26.99
C ASP A 100 5.55 4.61 -26.08
N ILE A 101 4.55 5.26 -26.68
CA ILE A 101 3.57 6.09 -25.95
C ILE A 101 2.78 5.29 -24.91
N THR A 102 2.41 4.04 -25.22
CA THR A 102 1.60 3.20 -24.32
C THR A 102 2.42 2.69 -23.14
N ALA A 103 3.70 2.40 -23.37
CA ALA A 103 4.65 2.07 -22.31
C ALA A 103 4.97 3.29 -21.43
N ALA A 104 5.02 4.50 -22.01
CA ALA A 104 5.17 5.74 -21.26
C ALA A 104 3.94 6.02 -20.38
N ASP A 105 2.74 5.82 -20.90
CA ASP A 105 1.48 5.97 -20.17
C ASP A 105 1.41 4.99 -18.99
N PHE A 106 1.90 3.76 -19.17
CA PHE A 106 2.02 2.79 -18.09
C PHE A 106 2.96 3.28 -16.96
N LEU A 107 4.14 3.82 -17.28
CA LEU A 107 5.04 4.40 -16.27
C LEU A 107 4.42 5.62 -15.57
N GLU A 108 3.69 6.45 -16.31
CA GLU A 108 2.99 7.60 -15.75
C GLU A 108 1.88 7.16 -14.78
N SER A 109 1.10 6.14 -15.14
CA SER A 109 0.10 5.53 -14.27
C SER A 109 0.72 4.98 -12.99
N LEU A 110 1.85 4.27 -13.09
CA LEU A 110 2.61 3.82 -11.91
C LEU A 110 2.98 5.00 -11.00
N GLY A 111 3.51 6.09 -11.56
CA GLY A 111 3.87 7.29 -10.79
C GLY A 111 2.68 7.93 -10.08
N GLN A 112 1.57 8.10 -10.80
CA GLN A 112 0.33 8.69 -10.25
C GLN A 112 -0.23 7.87 -9.10
N HIS A 113 -0.35 6.54 -9.26
CA HIS A 113 -0.87 5.67 -8.21
C HIS A 113 0.11 5.52 -7.04
N THR A 114 1.42 5.53 -7.30
CA THR A 114 2.46 5.58 -6.26
C THR A 114 2.31 6.83 -5.40
N ASN A 115 2.16 7.98 -6.05
CA ASN A 115 2.00 9.26 -5.36
C ASN A 115 0.76 9.23 -4.44
N ALA A 116 -0.38 8.74 -4.95
CA ALA A 116 -1.60 8.60 -4.18
C ALA A 116 -1.45 7.62 -3.00
N LEU A 117 -0.77 6.50 -3.20
CA LEU A 117 -0.57 5.46 -2.18
C LEU A 117 0.35 5.92 -1.04
N LEU A 118 1.44 6.60 -1.37
CA LEU A 118 2.53 6.88 -0.42
C LEU A 118 2.51 8.32 0.16
N MET A 119 1.72 9.24 -0.41
CA MET A 119 1.49 10.57 0.20
C MET A 119 0.27 10.63 1.11
N SER A 120 -0.61 9.64 1.08
CA SER A 120 -1.80 9.64 1.92
C SER A 120 -1.41 9.37 3.39
N ASP A 121 -1.78 10.29 4.28
CA ASP A 121 -1.61 10.12 5.74
C ASP A 121 -2.31 8.81 6.20
N PRO A 122 -1.84 8.18 7.29
CA PRO A 122 -2.54 7.04 7.87
C PRO A 122 -3.97 7.47 8.18
N GLN A 123 -4.95 6.90 7.49
CA GLN A 123 -6.32 6.98 7.96
C GLN A 123 -6.33 6.27 9.32
N PRO A 124 -6.63 6.96 10.43
CA PRO A 124 -6.68 6.30 11.72
C PRO A 124 -7.66 5.14 11.61
N ALA A 125 -7.20 3.94 11.93
CA ALA A 125 -8.06 2.77 12.05
C ALA A 125 -9.26 3.19 12.91
N ALA A 126 -10.46 3.12 12.34
CA ALA A 126 -11.67 3.49 13.06
C ALA A 126 -11.68 2.70 14.37
N ALA A 127 -11.63 3.41 15.50
CA ALA A 127 -11.73 2.78 16.80
C ALA A 127 -13.00 1.93 16.85
N PRO A 128 -12.98 0.73 17.46
CA PRO A 128 -14.16 -0.10 17.55
C PRO A 128 -15.26 0.72 18.23
N VAL A 129 -16.38 0.90 17.51
CA VAL A 129 -17.59 1.54 18.03
C VAL A 129 -17.98 0.77 19.28
N SER A 130 -17.72 1.37 20.44
CA SER A 130 -18.19 0.84 21.71
C SER A 130 -19.70 1.04 21.72
N LEU A 131 -20.44 -0.04 21.48
CA LEU A 131 -21.88 -0.08 21.66
C LEU A 131 -22.22 0.38 23.09
N PRO A 132 -23.17 1.31 23.29
CA PRO A 132 -23.59 1.65 24.63
C PRO A 132 -24.24 0.43 25.28
N ALA A 133 -23.76 0.08 26.48
CA ALA A 133 -24.26 -1.02 27.28
C ALA A 133 -25.77 -0.87 27.50
N GLN A 134 -26.56 -1.78 26.91
CA GLN A 134 -27.99 -1.88 27.17
C GLN A 134 -28.21 -2.21 28.65
N GLY A 135 -29.04 -1.39 29.29
CA GLY A 135 -29.35 -1.47 30.71
C GLY A 135 -29.86 -2.84 31.14
N ARG A 136 -29.39 -3.30 32.30
CA ARG A 136 -29.91 -4.44 33.04
C ARG A 136 -31.41 -4.23 33.31
N THR A 137 -32.28 -4.88 32.54
CA THR A 137 -33.65 -5.12 32.97
C THR A 137 -33.64 -6.18 34.07
N ARG A 138 -33.95 -5.72 35.28
CA ARG A 138 -34.01 -6.50 36.51
C ARG A 138 -35.24 -7.40 36.47
N ASN A 139 -35.08 -8.65 36.03
CA ASN A 139 -36.15 -9.65 36.12
C ASN A 139 -36.13 -10.28 37.52
N ARG A 140 -36.88 -9.70 38.48
CA ARG A 140 -37.15 -10.33 39.78
C ARG A 140 -38.49 -11.04 39.68
N ARG A 141 -38.41 -12.37 39.62
CA ARG A 141 -39.52 -13.30 39.81
C ARG A 141 -40.00 -13.17 41.27
N GLU A 142 -41.28 -12.94 41.47
CA GLU A 142 -41.95 -13.32 42.73
C GLU A 142 -43.12 -14.23 42.36
N ALA A 143 -43.03 -15.45 42.90
CA ALA A 143 -44.00 -16.53 42.76
C ALA A 143 -45.13 -16.35 43.80
N PRO A 144 -46.29 -17.00 43.61
CA PRO A 144 -47.42 -16.87 44.52
C PRO A 144 -47.30 -17.82 45.71
N VAL A 145 -47.70 -17.37 46.89
CA VAL A 145 -48.09 -18.24 48.03
C VAL A 145 -49.31 -17.60 48.67
N GLY A 146 -50.42 -18.35 48.68
CA GLY A 146 -51.66 -17.95 49.34
C GLY A 146 -51.69 -18.28 50.82
N GLU A 147 -52.60 -17.64 51.54
CA GLU A 147 -53.67 -18.21 52.38
C GLU A 147 -54.77 -17.14 52.51
#